data_AF-A0A9K3J8R9-F1
#
_entry.id   AF-A0A9K3J8R9-F1
#
_cell.length_a   1.000
_cell.length_b   1.000
_cell.length_c   1.000
_cell.angle_alpha   90.00
_cell.angle_beta   90.00
_cell.angle_gamma   90.00
#
_symmetry.space_group_name_H-M   'P 1'
#
loop_
_entity.id
_entity.type
_entity.pdbx_description
1 polymer ?
#
loop_
_entity_poly.entity_id
_entity_poly.type
_entity_poly.pdbx_seq_one_letter_code
_entity_poly.pdbx_strand_id
1 'polypeptide(L)'
;MSEWHAFGIISDGKEEHMMLAGAVGDFTKSLVSNPPSHLWVRQVHFAGLPYLVNMYNRVLVVATGSGICVFLSFLLQQGPAEVCLLWVAKGIEQNFGKEIKEWVSRHPKEKVIVHDTAVMGRPNVSEMSVAAARNWGAEVVIVTSNPEGSRDVVNACKSKGIPAFGPIWDS
;
A
#
# COMPACT_ATOMS: atom_id res chain seq x y z
N MET A 1 19.41 0.39 23.74
CA MET A 1 19.44 -0.65 22.69
C MET A 1 19.00 0.00 21.40
N SER A 2 19.67 -0.23 20.28
CA SER A 2 19.22 0.27 18.97
C SER A 2 18.03 -0.56 18.51
N GLU A 3 16.86 0.07 18.35
CA GLU A 3 15.68 -0.56 17.77
C GLU A 3 15.71 -0.47 16.23
N TRP A 4 15.24 -1.50 15.55
CA TRP A 4 15.18 -1.59 14.08
C TRP A 4 13.74 -1.86 13.66
N HIS A 5 13.23 -1.05 12.73
CA HIS A 5 11.86 -1.15 12.23
C HIS A 5 11.86 -1.22 10.70
N ALA A 6 11.04 -2.12 10.15
CA ALA A 6 10.82 -2.20 8.71
C ALA A 6 9.75 -1.18 8.29
N PHE A 7 9.97 -0.52 7.17
CA PHE A 7 9.03 0.41 6.56
C PHE A 7 8.83 0.08 5.09
N GLY A 8 7.61 0.32 4.59
CA GLY A 8 7.40 0.43 3.15
C GLY A 8 8.06 1.71 2.64
N ILE A 9 8.71 1.62 1.48
CA ILE A 9 9.46 2.71 0.87
C ILE A 9 8.90 2.99 -0.52
N ILE A 10 8.65 4.27 -0.80
CA ILE A 10 8.25 4.76 -2.11
C ILE A 10 9.51 5.24 -2.83
N SER A 11 9.71 4.79 -4.06
CA SER A 11 10.74 5.28 -4.96
C SER A 11 10.10 5.57 -6.31
N ASP A 12 10.48 6.68 -6.92
CA ASP A 12 10.12 7.04 -8.30
C ASP A 12 11.23 6.67 -9.31
N GLY A 13 12.21 5.87 -8.89
CA GLY A 13 13.37 5.48 -9.70
C GLY A 13 14.51 6.52 -9.71
N LYS A 14 14.38 7.62 -8.96
CA LYS A 14 15.47 8.59 -8.76
C LYS A 14 16.31 8.25 -7.52
N GLU A 15 17.18 9.18 -7.14
CA GLU A 15 18.12 9.05 -6.02
C GLU A 15 17.45 9.09 -4.65
N GLU A 16 16.28 9.72 -4.55
CA GLU A 16 15.57 9.91 -3.28
C GLU A 16 14.46 8.88 -3.07
N HIS A 17 14.17 8.60 -1.80
CA HIS A 17 13.18 7.62 -1.37
C HIS A 17 12.34 8.20 -0.25
N MET A 18 11.04 7.92 -0.27
CA MET A 18 10.11 8.38 0.76
C MET A 18 9.68 7.24 1.67
N MET A 19 9.54 7.55 2.95
CA MET A 19 8.99 6.68 3.97
C MET A 19 7.83 7.41 4.64
N LEU A 20 6.72 6.72 4.88
CA LEU A 20 5.65 7.25 5.73
C LEU A 20 5.69 6.61 7.11
N ALA A 21 5.98 7.43 8.11
CA ALA A 21 5.93 7.04 9.51
C ALA A 21 4.62 7.53 10.15
N GLY A 22 3.63 6.64 10.25
CA GLY A 22 2.44 6.91 11.06
C GLY A 22 2.79 6.86 12.55
N ALA A 23 2.43 7.90 13.31
CA ALA A 23 2.73 8.06 14.74
C ALA A 23 1.90 7.11 15.66
N VAL A 24 2.04 5.79 15.45
CA VAL A 24 1.28 4.73 16.13
C VAL A 24 2.06 4.15 17.33
N GLY A 25 3.37 3.87 17.15
CA GLY A 25 4.24 3.32 18.19
C GLY A 25 5.21 4.37 18.74
N ASP A 26 5.89 4.04 19.84
CA ASP A 26 6.79 4.99 20.51
C ASP A 26 7.93 5.45 19.60
N PHE A 27 8.53 4.53 18.84
CA PHE A 27 9.54 4.85 17.83
C PHE A 27 9.01 5.86 16.79
N THR A 28 7.87 5.57 16.15
CA THR A 28 7.35 6.45 15.09
C THR A 28 6.81 7.77 15.63
N LYS A 29 6.27 7.80 16.86
CA LYS A 29 5.91 9.04 17.54
C LYS A 29 7.15 9.91 17.77
N SER A 30 8.24 9.35 18.27
CA SER A 30 9.49 10.08 18.47
C SER A 30 10.08 10.56 17.15
N LEU A 31 10.00 9.76 16.09
CA LEU A 31 10.50 10.14 14.76
C LEU A 31 9.76 11.38 14.22
N VAL A 32 8.45 11.50 14.50
CA VAL A 32 7.63 12.62 14.07
C VAL A 32 7.78 13.84 14.98
N SER A 33 7.83 13.65 16.31
CA SER A 33 7.89 14.75 17.28
C SER A 33 9.29 15.31 17.50
N ASN A 34 10.33 14.50 17.30
CA ASN A 34 11.74 14.86 17.48
C ASN A 34 12.58 14.24 16.35
N PRO A 35 12.47 14.75 15.12
CA PRO A 35 13.13 14.15 13.96
C PRO A 35 14.66 14.21 14.10
N PRO A 36 15.37 13.08 13.94
CA PRO A 36 16.82 13.08 14.00
C PRO A 36 17.41 13.68 12.72
N SER A 37 18.65 14.18 12.79
CA SER A 37 19.37 14.67 11.61
C SER A 37 19.84 13.54 10.68
N HIS A 38 19.97 12.32 11.20
CA HIS A 38 20.44 11.15 10.46
C HIS A 38 19.66 9.90 10.88
N LEU A 39 19.39 9.02 9.93
CA LEU A 39 18.84 7.68 10.16
C LEU A 39 19.83 6.62 9.67
N TRP A 40 19.95 5.53 10.42
CA TRP A 40 20.70 4.36 10.00
C TRP A 40 19.77 3.46 9.19
N VAL A 41 20.11 3.21 7.92
CA VAL A 41 19.31 2.38 7.02
C VAL A 41 20.09 1.12 6.67
N ARG A 42 19.43 -0.04 6.72
CA ARG A 42 19.96 -1.27 6.13
C ARG A 42 19.51 -1.33 4.68
N GLN A 43 20.46 -1.50 3.75
CA GLN A 43 20.18 -1.61 2.31
C GLN A 43 19.69 -3.01 1.90
N VAL A 44 19.20 -3.80 2.86
CA VAL A 44 18.69 -5.15 2.59
C VAL A 44 17.27 -5.02 2.03
N HIS A 45 17.09 -5.41 0.77
CA HIS A 45 15.77 -5.55 0.17
C HIS A 45 15.19 -6.91 0.53
N PHE A 46 14.22 -6.93 1.44
CA PHE A 46 13.49 -8.16 1.78
C PHE A 46 12.60 -8.57 0.61
N ALA A 47 12.66 -9.85 0.23
CA ALA A 47 11.68 -10.45 -0.67
C ALA A 47 10.31 -10.52 0.04
N GLY A 48 9.58 -9.40 -0.02
CA GLY A 48 8.27 -9.25 0.61
C GLY A 48 7.12 -9.59 -0.34
N LEU A 49 5.90 -9.48 0.19
CA LEU A 49 4.65 -9.63 -0.56
C LEU A 49 4.62 -8.92 -1.94
N PRO A 50 5.21 -7.71 -2.12
CA PRO A 50 5.17 -7.03 -3.42
C PRO A 50 5.97 -7.72 -4.53
N TYR A 51 6.90 -8.63 -4.21
CA TYR A 51 7.60 -9.40 -5.24
C TYR A 51 6.64 -10.26 -6.08
N LEU A 52 5.48 -10.61 -5.52
CA LEU A 52 4.45 -11.35 -6.24
C LEU A 52 3.86 -10.52 -7.39
N VAL A 53 3.91 -9.19 -7.36
CA VAL A 53 3.29 -8.32 -8.39
C VAL A 53 3.79 -8.68 -9.79
N ASN A 54 5.11 -8.85 -9.95
CA ASN A 54 5.72 -9.11 -11.25
C ASN A 54 5.66 -10.58 -11.69
N MET A 55 4.98 -11.45 -10.92
CA MET A 55 4.72 -12.85 -11.32
C MET A 55 3.43 -12.99 -12.14
N TYR A 56 2.68 -11.90 -12.31
CA TYR A 56 1.39 -11.86 -13.00
C TYR A 56 1.36 -10.71 -14.01
N ASN A 57 0.51 -10.82 -15.02
CA ASN A 57 0.29 -9.80 -16.04
C ASN A 57 -0.63 -8.68 -15.53
N ARG A 58 -1.69 -9.01 -14.78
CA ARG A 58 -2.67 -8.03 -14.27
C ARG A 58 -2.91 -8.20 -12.79
N VAL A 59 -2.56 -7.19 -12.00
CA VAL A 59 -2.60 -7.24 -10.53
C VAL A 59 -3.47 -6.12 -9.98
N LEU A 60 -4.32 -6.46 -9.02
CA LEU A 60 -4.90 -5.46 -8.11
C LEU A 60 -4.07 -5.42 -6.83
N VAL A 61 -3.49 -4.26 -6.53
CA VAL A 61 -2.89 -4.00 -5.22
C VAL A 61 -3.88 -3.21 -4.36
N VAL A 62 -4.12 -3.67 -3.14
CA VAL A 62 -5.03 -3.05 -2.17
C VAL A 62 -4.23 -2.52 -1.00
N ALA A 63 -4.28 -1.22 -0.78
CA ALA A 63 -3.60 -0.55 0.31
C ALA A 63 -4.60 0.12 1.26
N THR A 64 -4.40 -0.02 2.56
CA THR A 64 -5.06 0.84 3.55
C THR A 64 -4.05 1.70 4.31
N GLY A 65 -4.37 2.99 4.49
CA GLY A 65 -3.48 3.90 5.22
C GLY A 65 -2.07 3.96 4.63
N SER A 66 -1.04 3.85 5.48
CA SER A 66 0.38 3.85 5.08
C SER A 66 0.81 2.62 4.28
N GLY A 67 -0.03 1.59 4.15
CA GLY A 67 0.21 0.45 3.26
C GLY A 67 0.45 0.86 1.80
N ILE A 68 0.06 2.07 1.40
CA ILE A 68 0.37 2.62 0.06
C ILE A 68 1.86 2.66 -0.24
N CYS A 69 2.72 2.82 0.78
CA CYS A 69 4.19 2.86 0.59
C CYS A 69 4.76 1.56 0.05
N VAL A 70 4.02 0.46 0.22
CA VAL A 70 4.43 -0.86 -0.24
C VAL A 70 4.22 -1.00 -1.76
N PHE A 71 3.30 -0.23 -2.34
CA PHE A 71 2.85 -0.43 -3.73
C PHE A 71 3.03 0.76 -4.65
N LEU A 72 3.14 1.99 -4.14
CA LEU A 72 3.16 3.18 -4.99
C LEU A 72 4.30 3.18 -6.01
N SER A 73 5.46 2.61 -5.65
CA SER A 73 6.59 2.45 -6.57
C SER A 73 6.23 1.66 -7.85
N PHE A 74 5.28 0.71 -7.80
CA PHE A 74 4.83 -0.03 -8.98
C PHE A 74 3.95 0.78 -9.94
N LEU A 75 3.38 1.90 -9.46
CA LEU A 75 2.71 2.86 -10.33
C LEU A 75 3.70 3.88 -10.90
N LEU A 76 4.67 4.31 -10.08
CA LEU A 76 5.66 5.33 -10.46
C LEU A 76 6.72 4.79 -11.42
N GLN A 77 7.09 3.51 -11.25
CA GLN A 77 8.09 2.83 -12.06
C GLN A 77 7.40 1.78 -12.91
N GLN A 78 7.48 1.93 -14.23
CA GLN A 78 6.88 0.96 -15.14
C GLN A 78 7.57 -0.40 -14.99
N GLY A 79 6.77 -1.42 -14.73
CA GLY A 79 7.20 -2.82 -14.64
C GLY A 79 6.51 -3.70 -15.68
N PRO A 80 6.79 -5.01 -15.66
CA PRO A 80 6.15 -5.97 -16.58
C PRO A 80 4.67 -6.21 -16.28
N ALA A 81 4.21 -5.94 -15.05
CA ALA A 81 2.83 -6.14 -14.64
C ALA A 81 1.98 -4.86 -14.83
N GLU A 82 0.75 -5.04 -15.31
CA GLU A 82 -0.28 -4.01 -15.35
C GLU A 82 -0.97 -3.92 -13.98
N VAL A 83 -0.64 -2.88 -13.22
CA VAL A 83 -1.09 -2.68 -11.84
C VAL A 83 -2.30 -1.74 -11.78
N CYS A 84 -3.34 -2.18 -11.07
CA CYS A 84 -4.42 -1.34 -10.56
C CYS A 84 -4.27 -1.18 -9.04
N LEU A 85 -4.38 0.04 -8.54
CA LEU A 85 -4.32 0.36 -7.11
C LEU A 85 -5.73 0.67 -6.57
N LEU A 86 -6.12 0.00 -5.50
CA LEU A 86 -7.19 0.42 -4.60
C LEU A 86 -6.58 0.95 -3.31
N TRP A 87 -6.68 2.25 -3.07
CA TRP A 87 -6.17 2.88 -1.86
C TRP A 87 -7.30 3.45 -0.99
N VAL A 88 -7.43 2.94 0.24
CA VAL A 88 -8.41 3.40 1.22
C VAL A 88 -7.68 4.03 2.40
N ALA A 89 -7.83 5.34 2.61
CA ALA A 89 -7.17 6.04 3.70
C ALA A 89 -8.03 7.20 4.22
N LYS A 90 -7.75 7.66 5.44
CA LYS A 90 -8.43 8.82 6.01
C LYS A 90 -7.62 10.08 5.71
N GLY A 91 -8.25 11.11 5.17
CA GLY A 91 -7.67 12.45 5.00
C GLY A 91 -6.38 12.42 4.21
N ILE A 92 -6.47 12.09 2.92
CA ILE A 92 -5.30 11.75 2.10
C ILE A 92 -4.28 12.88 2.05
N GLU A 93 -4.69 14.09 1.69
CA GLU A 93 -3.75 15.21 1.59
C GLU A 93 -3.19 15.60 2.96
N GLN A 94 -4.05 15.65 4.00
CA GLN A 94 -3.65 15.99 5.35
C GLN A 94 -2.65 15.00 5.97
N ASN A 95 -2.81 13.70 5.72
CA ASN A 95 -2.00 12.66 6.39
C ASN A 95 -0.84 12.12 5.53
N PHE A 96 -0.90 12.27 4.20
CA PHE A 96 0.07 11.70 3.26
C PHE A 96 0.77 12.77 2.43
N GLY A 97 0.31 14.02 2.51
CA GLY A 97 0.88 15.14 1.79
C GLY A 97 0.33 15.30 0.37
N LYS A 98 0.52 16.51 -0.15
CA LYS A 98 0.10 16.91 -1.50
C LYS A 98 0.83 16.12 -2.58
N GLU A 99 2.10 15.81 -2.37
CA GLU A 99 2.95 15.10 -3.32
C GLU A 99 2.42 13.69 -3.63
N ILE A 100 2.15 12.87 -2.61
CA ILE A 100 1.59 11.52 -2.80
C ILE A 100 0.22 11.59 -3.46
N LYS A 101 -0.63 12.54 -3.03
CA LYS A 101 -1.94 12.76 -3.67
C LYS A 101 -1.78 13.08 -5.16
N GLU A 102 -0.86 13.98 -5.50
CA GLU A 102 -0.59 14.37 -6.88
C GLU A 102 -0.07 13.19 -7.70
N TRP A 103 0.90 12.43 -7.20
CA TRP A 103 1.40 11.22 -7.85
C TRP A 103 0.30 10.22 -8.16
N VAL A 104 -0.52 9.89 -7.18
CA VAL A 104 -1.66 8.98 -7.34
C VAL A 104 -2.67 9.52 -8.36
N SER A 105 -2.95 10.84 -8.33
CA SER A 105 -3.94 11.47 -9.21
C SER A 105 -3.52 11.61 -10.68
N ARG A 106 -2.22 11.48 -10.99
CA ARG A 106 -1.71 11.54 -12.37
C ARG A 106 -2.06 10.29 -13.18
N HIS A 107 -2.48 9.21 -12.52
CA HIS A 107 -2.87 7.98 -13.19
C HIS A 107 -4.36 7.99 -13.59
N PRO A 108 -4.73 7.29 -14.69
CA PRO A 108 -6.12 7.11 -15.07
C PRO A 108 -6.95 6.47 -13.96
N LYS A 109 -8.23 6.87 -13.84
CA LYS A 109 -9.17 6.32 -12.84
C LYS A 109 -9.38 4.80 -12.98
N GLU A 110 -9.11 4.24 -14.15
CA GLU A 110 -9.14 2.79 -14.39
C GLU A 110 -8.00 2.06 -13.68
N LYS A 111 -6.83 2.72 -13.52
CA LYS A 111 -5.65 2.16 -12.84
C LYS A 111 -5.60 2.50 -11.36
N VAL A 112 -6.31 3.54 -10.92
CA VAL A 112 -6.22 4.02 -9.54
C VAL A 112 -7.59 4.38 -8.99
N ILE A 113 -7.97 3.68 -7.93
CA ILE A 113 -9.18 3.88 -7.14
C ILE A 113 -8.76 4.41 -5.78
N VAL A 114 -9.17 5.63 -5.47
CA VAL A 114 -8.88 6.30 -4.20
C VAL A 114 -10.16 6.49 -3.41
N HIS A 115 -10.17 6.02 -2.16
CA HIS A 115 -11.29 6.20 -1.23
C HIS A 115 -10.83 6.94 0.02
N ASP A 116 -11.12 8.24 0.09
CA ASP A 116 -10.84 9.06 1.27
C ASP A 116 -11.97 8.91 2.30
N THR A 117 -11.72 8.19 3.39
CA THR A 117 -12.74 7.91 4.41
C THR A 117 -13.16 9.14 5.21
N ALA A 118 -12.39 10.25 5.16
CA ALA A 118 -12.79 11.50 5.81
C ALA A 118 -13.94 12.20 5.05
N VAL A 119 -14.07 11.94 3.75
CA VAL A 119 -15.05 12.59 2.87
C VAL A 119 -16.12 11.62 2.38
N MET A 120 -15.75 10.36 2.17
CA MET A 120 -16.62 9.32 1.59
C MET A 120 -17.15 8.31 2.63
N GLY A 121 -16.77 8.46 3.90
CA GLY A 121 -17.08 7.49 4.95
C GLY A 121 -16.26 6.20 4.86
N ARG A 122 -16.41 5.31 5.85
CA ARG A 122 -15.67 4.03 5.89
C ARG A 122 -16.34 3.00 4.95
N PRO A 123 -15.63 2.45 3.95
CA PRO A 123 -16.22 1.48 3.04
C PRO A 123 -16.07 0.05 3.56
N ASN A 124 -16.77 -0.88 2.92
CA ASN A 124 -16.42 -2.29 2.96
C ASN A 124 -15.26 -2.56 1.97
N VAL A 125 -14.03 -2.56 2.49
CA VAL A 125 -12.80 -2.73 1.67
C VAL A 125 -12.81 -4.07 0.94
N SER A 126 -13.38 -5.11 1.54
CA SER A 126 -13.45 -6.45 0.95
C SER A 126 -14.34 -6.48 -0.29
N GLU A 127 -15.53 -5.88 -0.22
CA GLU A 127 -16.43 -5.76 -1.38
C GLU A 127 -15.82 -4.88 -2.48
N MET A 128 -15.22 -3.76 -2.11
CA MET A 128 -14.51 -2.89 -3.06
C MET A 128 -13.37 -3.64 -3.76
N SER A 129 -12.61 -4.45 -3.02
CA SER A 129 -11.49 -5.23 -3.57
C SER A 129 -11.98 -6.26 -4.59
N VAL A 130 -13.06 -6.99 -4.27
CA VAL A 130 -13.67 -7.96 -5.20
C VAL A 130 -14.19 -7.26 -6.46
N ALA A 131 -14.88 -6.13 -6.29
CA ALA A 131 -15.42 -5.38 -7.42
C ALA A 131 -14.29 -4.81 -8.31
N ALA A 132 -13.27 -4.20 -7.71
CA ALA A 132 -12.10 -3.68 -8.42
C ALA A 132 -11.35 -4.80 -9.15
N ALA A 133 -11.17 -5.96 -8.52
CA ALA A 133 -10.46 -7.09 -9.11
C ALA A 133 -11.20 -7.63 -10.35
N ARG A 134 -12.54 -7.70 -10.30
CA ARG A 134 -13.35 -8.13 -11.44
C ARG A 134 -13.35 -7.10 -12.57
N ASN A 135 -13.52 -5.82 -12.24
CA ASN A 135 -13.52 -4.74 -13.24
C ASN A 135 -12.15 -4.63 -13.92
N TRP A 136 -11.07 -4.81 -13.15
CA TRP A 136 -9.72 -4.86 -13.66
C TRP A 136 -9.37 -6.20 -14.32
N GLY A 137 -10.17 -7.25 -14.22
CA GLY A 137 -9.76 -8.59 -14.68
C GLY A 137 -8.42 -9.03 -14.08
N ALA A 138 -8.22 -8.77 -12.78
CA ALA A 138 -6.99 -9.09 -12.07
C ALA A 138 -6.80 -10.62 -11.97
N GLU A 139 -5.59 -11.09 -12.25
CA GLU A 139 -5.19 -12.48 -12.01
C GLU A 139 -4.97 -12.75 -10.52
N VAL A 140 -4.60 -11.71 -9.77
CA VAL A 140 -4.36 -11.78 -8.33
C VAL A 140 -4.67 -10.44 -7.63
N VAL A 141 -5.09 -10.54 -6.37
CA VAL A 141 -5.21 -9.43 -5.44
C VAL A 141 -4.09 -9.50 -4.40
N ILE A 142 -3.35 -8.42 -4.20
CA ILE A 142 -2.32 -8.34 -3.18
C ILE A 142 -2.68 -7.20 -2.21
N VAL A 143 -2.97 -7.54 -0.96
CA VAL A 143 -3.43 -6.56 0.04
C VAL A 143 -2.37 -6.27 1.10
N THR A 144 -2.22 -5.00 1.46
CA THR A 144 -1.55 -4.56 2.68
C THR A 144 -2.50 -3.71 3.50
N SER A 145 -2.94 -4.24 4.63
CA SER A 145 -3.79 -3.58 5.62
C SER A 145 -3.38 -3.97 7.03
N ASN A 146 -4.17 -3.59 8.04
CA ASN A 146 -4.06 -4.17 9.37
C ASN A 146 -4.42 -5.69 9.35
N PRO A 147 -4.25 -6.44 10.46
CA PRO A 147 -4.49 -7.88 10.48
C PRO A 147 -5.90 -8.28 10.04
N GLU A 148 -6.93 -7.61 10.58
CA GLU A 148 -8.33 -7.88 10.27
C GLU A 148 -8.64 -7.56 8.80
N GLY A 149 -8.30 -6.36 8.33
CA GLY A 149 -8.57 -5.93 6.96
C GLY A 149 -7.86 -6.79 5.91
N SER A 150 -6.62 -7.22 6.18
CA SER A 150 -5.89 -8.10 5.28
C SER A 150 -6.57 -9.47 5.18
N ARG A 151 -6.96 -10.05 6.32
CA ARG A 151 -7.68 -11.32 6.39
C ARG A 151 -9.02 -11.25 5.66
N ASP A 152 -9.79 -10.18 5.88
CA ASP A 152 -11.14 -10.04 5.32
C ASP A 152 -11.10 -9.88 3.80
N VAL A 153 -10.16 -9.08 3.27
CA VAL A 153 -9.96 -8.94 1.82
C VAL A 153 -9.56 -10.26 1.18
N VAL A 154 -8.60 -10.98 1.78
CA VAL A 154 -8.16 -12.29 1.28
C VAL A 154 -9.31 -13.29 1.28
N ASN A 155 -10.07 -13.37 2.38
CA ASN A 155 -11.20 -14.29 2.50
C ASN A 155 -12.32 -13.96 1.51
N ALA A 156 -12.65 -12.67 1.35
CA ALA A 156 -13.67 -12.25 0.39
C ALA A 156 -13.28 -12.58 -1.04
N CYS A 157 -12.03 -12.29 -1.44
CA CYS A 157 -11.53 -12.63 -2.78
C CYS A 157 -11.55 -14.15 -3.01
N LYS A 158 -11.04 -14.94 -2.05
CA LYS A 158 -11.06 -16.42 -2.13
C LYS A 158 -12.47 -16.99 -2.25
N SER A 159 -13.43 -16.47 -1.47
CA SER A 159 -14.84 -16.89 -1.55
C SER A 159 -15.49 -16.61 -2.91
N LYS A 160 -14.88 -15.75 -3.73
CA LYS A 160 -15.31 -15.41 -5.08
C LYS A 160 -14.42 -16.00 -6.17
N GLY A 161 -13.51 -16.91 -5.81
CA GLY A 161 -12.60 -17.58 -6.75
C GLY A 161 -11.46 -16.69 -7.26
N ILE A 162 -11.17 -15.57 -6.59
CA ILE A 162 -10.10 -14.64 -6.96
C ILE A 162 -8.86 -14.95 -6.09
N PRO A 163 -7.71 -15.31 -6.67
CA PRO A 163 -6.47 -15.50 -5.93
C PRO A 163 -6.11 -14.22 -5.16
N ALA A 164 -5.78 -14.37 -3.87
CA ALA A 164 -5.44 -13.23 -3.03
C ALA A 164 -4.38 -13.56 -1.98
N PHE A 165 -3.47 -12.62 -1.77
CA PHE A 165 -2.39 -12.68 -0.79
C PHE A 165 -2.34 -11.42 0.07
N GLY A 166 -2.01 -11.59 1.34
CA GLY A 166 -1.81 -10.50 2.30
C GLY A 166 -0.70 -10.86 3.29
N PRO A 167 -0.26 -9.90 4.11
CA PRO A 167 0.71 -10.17 5.17
C PRO A 167 0.19 -11.24 6.14
N ILE A 168 1.09 -12.11 6.58
CA ILE A 168 0.86 -13.06 7.66
C ILE A 168 1.16 -12.34 8.97
N TRP A 169 0.26 -12.49 9.95
CA TRP A 169 0.39 -11.92 11.28
C TRP A 169 0.47 -13.09 12.26
N ASP A 170 1.69 -13.59 12.52
CA ASP A 170 1.98 -14.75 13.37
C ASP A 170 2.78 -14.41 14.64
N SER A 171 2.93 -13.11 14.94
CA SER A 171 3.61 -12.55 16.11
C SER A 171 2.68 -12.24 17.28
#